data_AF-A0A1M5WH95-F1
#
_entry.id   AF-A0A1M5WH95-F1
#
_cell.length_a   1.000
_cell.length_b   1.000
_cell.length_c   1.000
_cell.angle_alpha   90.00
_cell.angle_beta   90.00
_cell.angle_gamma   90.00
#
_symmetry.space_group_name_H-M   'P 1'
#
loop_
_entity.id
_entity.type
_entity.pdbx_description
1 polymer ?
#
loop_
_entity_poly.entity_id
_entity_poly.type
_entity_poly.pdbx_seq_one_letter_code
_entity_poly.pdbx_strand_id
1 'polypeptide(L)'
;MNAVGLTQSSEEFVLVNIVEEIVREKVREAVRETGGCPCRKCELNACALALNALAPKYVTTERGRLLARVGLMNPDYLMKVSIEVAKALKVVRERPLH
;
A
#
# COMPACT_ATOMS: atom_id res chain seq x y z
N MET A 1 23.10 18.90 -37.60
CA MET A 1 23.20 17.75 -36.68
C MET A 1 23.11 18.30 -35.27
N ASN A 2 21.90 18.45 -34.72
CA ASN A 2 21.72 19.02 -33.39
C ASN A 2 21.62 17.87 -32.39
N ALA A 3 22.65 17.75 -31.56
CA ALA A 3 22.68 16.84 -30.43
C ALA A 3 21.46 17.14 -29.55
N VAL A 4 20.62 16.12 -29.39
CA VAL A 4 19.50 16.10 -28.46
C VAL A 4 20.05 16.42 -27.08
N GLY A 5 19.68 17.59 -26.56
CA GLY A 5 19.87 17.91 -25.15
C GLY A 5 19.09 16.88 -24.35
N LEU A 6 19.81 15.93 -23.76
CA LEU A 6 19.30 15.08 -22.69
C LEU A 6 18.95 16.02 -21.55
N THR A 7 17.67 16.37 -21.49
CA THR A 7 17.11 17.23 -20.45
C THR A 7 17.46 16.66 -19.10
N GLN A 8 18.04 17.50 -18.25
CA GLN A 8 18.29 17.20 -16.85
C GLN A 8 16.97 16.78 -16.20
N SER A 9 16.77 15.49 -15.94
CA SER A 9 15.64 15.04 -15.12
C SER A 9 15.95 15.45 -13.69
N SER A 10 15.38 16.56 -13.22
CA SER A 10 15.34 16.85 -11.79
C SER A 10 14.66 15.65 -11.11
N GLU A 11 15.43 14.86 -10.35
CA GLU A 11 14.85 13.74 -9.61
C GLU A 11 13.86 14.29 -8.58
N GLU A 12 12.58 13.94 -8.73
CA GLU A 12 11.56 14.29 -7.75
C GLU A 12 11.74 13.41 -6.51
N PHE A 13 12.04 14.04 -5.38
CA PHE A 13 12.19 13.38 -4.08
C PHE A 13 10.83 13.24 -3.39
N VAL A 14 10.58 12.07 -2.83
CA VAL A 14 9.36 11.72 -2.07
C VAL A 14 9.75 10.77 -0.95
N LEU A 15 9.17 10.86 0.24
CA LEU A 15 9.33 9.81 1.26
C LEU A 15 8.03 9.02 1.36
N VAL A 16 8.04 7.77 0.93
CA VAL A 16 6.84 6.94 0.92
C VAL A 16 7.14 5.49 1.29
N ASN A 17 6.24 4.87 2.06
CA ASN A 17 6.19 3.43 2.24
C ASN A 17 5.28 2.82 1.17
N ILE A 18 5.85 2.08 0.22
CA ILE A 18 5.08 1.47 -0.87
C ILE A 18 4.08 0.43 -0.35
N VAL A 19 4.40 -0.21 0.76
CA VAL A 19 3.50 -1.18 1.40
C VAL A 19 2.23 -0.50 1.90
N GLU A 20 2.32 0.76 2.35
CA GLU A 20 1.14 1.53 2.77
C GLU A 20 0.17 1.77 1.62
N GLU A 21 0.66 2.09 0.42
CA GLU A 21 -0.18 2.28 -0.75
C GLU A 21 -0.92 0.98 -1.12
N ILE A 22 -0.18 -0.13 -1.20
CA ILE A 22 -0.72 -1.44 -1.55
C ILE A 22 -1.76 -1.89 -0.50
N VAL A 23 -1.46 -1.73 0.79
CA VAL A 23 -2.39 -2.10 1.87
C VAL A 23 -3.66 -1.26 1.82
N ARG A 24 -3.56 0.06 1.61
CA ARG A 24 -4.74 0.94 1.49
C ARG A 24 -5.63 0.52 0.33
N GLU A 25 -5.05 0.22 -0.82
CA GLU A 25 -5.78 -0.28 -1.99
C GLU A 25 -6.51 -1.60 -1.65
N LYS A 26 -5.79 -2.57 -1.08
CA LYS A 26 -6.35 -3.89 -0.74
C LYS A 26 -7.39 -3.87 0.37
N VAL A 27 -7.25 -3.01 1.38
CA VAL A 27 -8.26 -2.82 2.43
C VAL A 27 -9.55 -2.30 1.80
N ARG A 28 -9.48 -1.28 0.94
CA ARG A 28 -10.67 -0.72 0.28
C ARG A 28 -11.36 -1.72 -0.63
N GLU A 29 -10.59 -2.49 -1.38
CA GLU A 29 -11.09 -3.59 -2.22
C GLU A 29 -11.81 -4.63 -1.38
N ALA A 30 -11.16 -5.18 -0.35
CA ALA A 30 -11.72 -6.20 0.51
C ALA A 30 -12.96 -5.72 1.27
N VAL A 31 -13.02 -4.45 1.70
CA VAL A 31 -14.23 -3.88 2.33
C VAL A 31 -15.41 -3.85 1.36
N ARG A 32 -15.18 -3.48 0.09
CA ARG A 32 -16.22 -3.49 -0.96
C ARG A 32 -16.70 -4.91 -1.27
N GLU A 33 -15.79 -5.88 -1.30
CA GLU A 33 -16.12 -7.27 -1.65
C GLU A 33 -16.81 -8.04 -0.53
N THR A 34 -16.47 -7.75 0.73
CA THR A 34 -16.93 -8.52 1.89
C THR A 34 -18.06 -7.86 2.69
N GLY A 35 -18.44 -6.62 2.35
CA GLY A 35 -19.49 -5.86 3.04
C GLY A 35 -19.07 -5.33 4.42
N GLY A 36 -17.78 -5.06 4.61
CA GLY A 36 -17.25 -4.46 5.84
C GLY A 36 -17.71 -3.01 6.06
N CYS A 37 -17.52 -2.48 7.28
CA CYS A 37 -17.81 -1.07 7.57
C CYS A 37 -16.90 -0.15 6.73
N PRO A 38 -17.46 0.73 5.87
CA PRO A 38 -16.67 1.58 4.97
C PRO A 38 -16.21 2.90 5.61
N CYS A 39 -16.41 3.10 6.92
CA CYS A 39 -16.04 4.35 7.55
C CYS A 39 -14.52 4.54 7.61
N ARG A 40 -14.08 5.81 7.52
CA ARG A 40 -12.65 6.19 7.57
C ARG A 40 -11.92 5.59 8.76
N LYS A 41 -12.57 5.51 9.93
CA LYS A 41 -11.97 4.98 11.16
C LYS A 41 -11.68 3.47 11.06
N CYS A 42 -12.63 2.69 10.54
CA CYS A 42 -12.44 1.26 10.30
C CYS A 42 -11.39 1.00 9.23
N GLU A 43 -11.39 1.75 8.12
CA GLU A 43 -10.36 1.66 7.08
C GLU A 43 -8.96 1.89 7.66
N LEU A 44 -8.77 2.96 8.43
CA LEU A 44 -7.47 3.30 9.03
C LEU A 44 -7.03 2.26 10.07
N ASN A 45 -7.95 1.75 10.90
CA ASN A 45 -7.64 0.70 11.86
C ASN A 45 -7.20 -0.60 11.16
N ALA A 46 -7.89 -0.99 10.08
CA ALA A 46 -7.52 -2.16 9.30
C ALA A 46 -6.16 -1.98 8.62
N CYS A 47 -5.89 -0.79 8.05
CA CYS A 47 -4.58 -0.47 7.50
C CYS A 47 -3.48 -0.56 8.55
N ALA A 48 -3.68 0.03 9.73
CA ALA A 48 -2.69 0.02 10.81
C ALA A 48 -2.36 -1.40 11.29
N LEU A 49 -3.38 -2.23 11.50
CA LEU A 49 -3.20 -3.63 11.90
C LEU A 49 -2.42 -4.43 10.84
N ALA A 50 -2.77 -4.28 9.56
CA ALA A 50 -2.09 -4.97 8.48
C ALA A 50 -0.64 -4.47 8.31
N LEU A 51 -0.40 -3.16 8.37
CA LEU A 51 0.93 -2.58 8.21
C LEU A 51 1.89 -2.97 9.35
N ASN A 52 1.38 -3.09 10.57
CA ASN A 52 2.17 -3.56 11.71
C ASN A 52 2.62 -5.03 11.56
N ALA A 53 1.97 -5.81 10.70
CA ALA A 53 2.33 -7.21 10.41
C ALA A 53 3.22 -7.36 9.15
N LEU A 54 3.46 -6.29 8.41
CA LEU A 54 4.20 -6.29 7.14
C LEU A 54 5.51 -5.50 7.28
N ALA A 55 6.58 -5.99 6.65
CA ALA A 55 7.84 -5.25 6.61
C ALA A 55 7.67 -3.99 5.73
N PRO A 56 8.04 -2.80 6.21
CA PRO A 56 7.91 -1.58 5.42
C PRO A 56 8.91 -1.54 4.26
N LYS A 57 8.55 -0.84 3.19
CA LYS A 57 9.44 -0.56 2.05
C LYS A 57 9.41 0.93 1.74
N TYR A 58 10.32 1.67 2.38
CA TYR A 58 10.51 3.08 2.13
C TYR A 58 11.40 3.34 0.91
N VAL A 59 11.06 4.39 0.17
CA VAL A 59 11.84 4.91 -0.96
C VAL A 59 11.85 6.44 -0.89
N THR A 60 12.87 7.05 -1.51
CA THR A 60 13.12 8.50 -1.44
C THR A 60 12.94 9.24 -2.77
N THR A 61 12.58 8.56 -3.86
CA THR A 61 12.43 9.14 -5.20
C THR A 61 11.21 8.56 -5.92
N GLU A 62 10.60 9.34 -6.83
CA GLU A 62 9.44 8.85 -7.60
C GLU A 62 9.81 7.64 -8.48
N ARG A 63 11.02 7.63 -9.04
CA ARG A 63 11.56 6.45 -9.74
C ARG A 63 11.66 5.25 -8.81
N GLY A 64 12.14 5.44 -7.58
CA GLY A 64 12.20 4.41 -6.55
C GLY A 64 10.81 3.87 -6.19
N ARG A 65 9.81 4.74 -6.11
CA ARG A 65 8.40 4.40 -5.86
C ARG A 65 7.84 3.48 -6.93
N LEU A 66 8.02 3.82 -8.20
CA LEU A 66 7.56 3.00 -9.32
C LEU A 66 8.26 1.63 -9.36
N LEU A 67 9.59 1.60 -9.23
CA LEU A 67 10.37 0.35 -9.24
C LEU A 67 10.01 -0.57 -8.07
N ALA A 68 9.89 -0.01 -6.87
CA ALA A 68 9.50 -0.78 -5.69
C ALA A 68 8.07 -1.32 -5.81
N ARG A 69 7.13 -0.53 -6.36
CA ARG A 69 5.76 -0.99 -6.61
C ARG A 69 5.73 -2.19 -7.55
N VAL A 70 6.43 -2.11 -8.69
CA VAL A 70 6.54 -3.23 -9.65
C VAL A 70 7.17 -4.46 -9.00
N GLY A 71 8.25 -4.29 -8.22
CA GLY A 71 8.92 -5.41 -7.53
C GLY A 71 8.03 -6.13 -6.51
N LEU A 72 7.07 -5.42 -5.90
CA LEU A 72 6.12 -5.98 -4.93
C LEU A 72 4.88 -6.62 -5.60
N MET A 73 4.71 -6.54 -6.92
CA MET A 73 3.61 -7.18 -7.65
C MET A 73 3.80 -8.69 -7.87
N ASN A 74 4.70 -9.34 -7.13
CA ASN A 74 4.85 -10.79 -7.21
C ASN A 74 3.71 -11.50 -6.44
N PRO A 75 3.23 -12.67 -6.90
CA PRO A 75 2.07 -13.35 -6.32
C PRO A 75 2.22 -13.68 -4.84
N ASP A 76 3.41 -14.13 -4.40
CA ASP A 76 3.65 -14.52 -3.01
C ASP A 76 3.50 -13.32 -2.06
N TYR A 77 4.03 -12.17 -2.46
CA TYR A 77 3.90 -10.95 -1.67
C TYR A 77 2.46 -10.45 -1.64
N LEU A 78 1.77 -10.43 -2.78
CA LEU A 78 0.37 -10.02 -2.83
C LEU A 78 -0.53 -10.96 -2.01
N MET A 79 -0.26 -12.27 -2.03
CA MET A 79 -0.94 -13.25 -1.18
C MET A 79 -0.71 -12.94 0.30
N LYS A 80 0.53 -12.64 0.70
CA LYS A 80 0.86 -12.23 2.07
C LYS A 80 0.10 -10.98 2.50
N VAL A 81 0.06 -9.94 1.65
CA VAL A 81 -0.72 -8.72 1.92
C VAL A 81 -2.20 -9.05 2.10
N SER A 82 -2.79 -9.85 1.22
CA SER A 82 -4.20 -10.26 1.31
C SER A 82 -4.51 -10.99 2.62
N ILE A 83 -3.61 -11.88 3.08
CA ILE A 83 -3.77 -12.59 4.36
C ILE A 83 -3.79 -11.60 5.53
N GLU A 84 -2.84 -10.67 5.60
CA GLU A 84 -2.76 -9.70 6.70
C GLU A 84 -3.92 -8.70 6.68
N VAL A 85 -4.37 -8.29 5.49
CA VAL A 85 -5.58 -7.47 5.32
C VAL A 85 -6.83 -8.21 5.81
N ALA A 86 -6.99 -9.49 5.44
CA ALA A 86 -8.12 -10.30 5.89
C ALA A 86 -8.15 -10.46 7.42
N LYS A 87 -6.99 -10.72 8.04
CA LYS A 87 -6.86 -10.78 9.51
C LYS A 87 -7.22 -9.44 10.16
N ALA A 88 -6.70 -8.34 9.63
CA ALA A 88 -6.99 -7.00 10.14
C ALA A 88 -8.48 -6.65 10.07
N LEU A 89 -9.13 -6.92 8.93
CA LEU A 89 -10.55 -6.68 8.74
C LEU A 89 -11.41 -7.53 9.68
N LYS A 90 -11.02 -8.79 9.92
CA LYS A 90 -11.68 -9.65 10.91
C LYS A 90 -11.66 -9.01 12.30
N VAL A 91 -10.50 -8.53 12.76
CA VAL A 91 -10.36 -7.87 14.06
C VAL A 91 -11.22 -6.61 14.16
N VAL A 92 -11.19 -5.75 13.14
CA VAL A 92 -11.99 -4.51 13.10
C VAL A 92 -13.48 -4.80 13.09
N ARG A 93 -13.92 -5.86 12.40
CA ARG A 93 -15.32 -6.29 12.36
C ARG A 93 -15.80 -6.85 13.71
N GLU A 94 -14.96 -7.61 14.40
CA GLU A 94 -15.30 -8.18 15.71
C GLU A 94 -15.30 -7.13 16.83
N ARG A 95 -14.49 -6.07 16.70
CA ARG A 95 -14.33 -5.01 17.70
C ARG A 95 -14.30 -3.62 17.05
N PRO A 96 -15.43 -3.17 16.49
CA PRO A 96 -15.50 -1.85 15.88
C PRO A 96 -15.32 -0.77 16.95
N LEU A 97 -14.46 0.20 16.66
CA LEU A 97 -14.28 1.39 17.50
C LEU A 97 -14.96 2.62 16.88
N HIS A 98 -15.88 2.44 15.93
CA HIS A 98 -16.57 3.53 15.23
C HIS A 98 -17.81 4.00 15.96
#